data_AF-A0A8I1UP84-F1
#
_entry.id   AF-A0A8I1UP84-F1
#
_cell.length_a   1.000
_cell.length_b   1.000
_cell.length_c   1.000
_cell.angle_alpha   90.00
_cell.angle_beta   90.00
_cell.angle_gamma   90.00
#
_symmetry.space_group_name_H-M   'P 1'
#
loop_
_entity.id
_entity.type
_entity.pdbx_description
1 polymer ?
#
loop_
_entity_poly.entity_id
_entity_poly.type
_entity_poly.pdbx_seq_one_letter_code
_entity_poly.pdbx_strand_id
1 'polypeptide(L)'
;MIDERMPVLAYMKSFVREIDGKAWVLVSIASLVALIDVLADTQLVPIREKTDFGKAVVLLFFTPPLSFLVTAMLRQLSSSQASSAWMRAIACLGALLVINF
;
A
#
# COMPACT_ATOMS: atom_id res chain seq x y z
N MET A 1 -18.56 -5.51 10.48
CA MET A 1 -17.67 -6.53 11.06
C MET A 1 -17.18 -7.38 9.90
N ILE A 2 -15.89 -7.36 9.60
CA ILE A 2 -15.32 -8.12 8.49
C ILE A 2 -15.15 -9.55 8.98
N ASP A 3 -15.76 -10.49 8.25
CA ASP A 3 -15.80 -11.92 8.55
C ASP A 3 -14.88 -12.63 7.55
N GLU A 4 -14.03 -13.54 8.03
CA GLU A 4 -13.01 -14.24 7.23
C GLU A 4 -13.62 -15.22 6.21
N ARG A 5 -14.93 -15.51 6.31
CA ARG A 5 -15.67 -16.33 5.34
C ARG A 5 -16.31 -15.53 4.20
N MET A 6 -16.07 -14.22 4.13
CA MET A 6 -16.65 -13.40 3.07
C MET A 6 -16.03 -13.71 1.70
N PRO A 7 -16.83 -13.69 0.61
CA PRO A 7 -16.28 -13.76 -0.74
C PRO A 7 -15.32 -12.58 -0.97
N VAL A 8 -14.22 -12.83 -1.67
CA VAL A 8 -13.09 -11.88 -1.85
C VAL A 8 -13.57 -10.49 -2.30
N LEU A 9 -14.57 -10.45 -3.20
CA LEU A 9 -15.16 -9.21 -3.68
C LEU A 9 -15.86 -8.40 -2.56
N ALA A 10 -16.59 -9.07 -1.67
CA ALA A 10 -17.26 -8.44 -0.54
C ALA A 10 -16.27 -7.99 0.54
N TYR A 11 -15.18 -8.76 0.73
CA TYR A 11 -14.07 -8.38 1.58
C TYR A 11 -13.40 -7.10 1.08
N MET A 12 -12.99 -7.06 -0.19
CA MET A 12 -12.36 -5.87 -0.79
C MET A 12 -13.27 -4.64 -0.71
N LYS A 13 -14.56 -4.79 -1.00
CA LYS A 13 -15.53 -3.69 -0.92
C LYS A 13 -15.67 -3.13 0.50
N SER A 14 -15.59 -3.99 1.51
CA SER A 14 -15.64 -3.59 2.91
C SER A 14 -14.31 -3.00 3.38
N PHE A 15 -13.20 -3.59 2.95
CA PHE A 15 -11.84 -3.13 3.23
C PHE A 15 -11.61 -1.68 2.77
N VAL A 16 -11.94 -1.37 1.52
CA VAL A 16 -11.74 -0.02 0.96
C VAL A 16 -12.60 1.06 1.66
N ARG A 17 -13.65 0.66 2.38
CA ARG A 17 -14.45 1.59 3.19
C ARG A 17 -13.77 1.95 4.51
N GLU A 18 -12.88 1.11 5.02
CA GLU A 18 -12.12 1.35 6.26
C GLU A 18 -10.90 2.26 6.01
N ILE A 19 -10.39 2.88 7.08
CA ILE A 19 -9.31 3.88 7.01
C ILE A 19 -8.01 3.27 6.47
N ASP A 20 -7.67 2.05 6.87
CA ASP A 20 -6.51 1.31 6.39
C ASP A 20 -6.65 0.91 4.91
N GLY A 21 -7.85 0.52 4.47
CA GLY A 21 -8.11 0.27 3.05
C GLY A 21 -8.04 1.53 2.19
N LYS A 22 -8.49 2.69 2.69
CA LYS A 22 -8.31 3.98 2.00
C LYS A 22 -6.83 4.36 1.89
N ALA A 23 -6.05 4.15 2.96
CA ALA A 23 -4.60 4.37 2.93
C ALA A 23 -3.92 3.48 1.89
N TRP A 24 -4.33 2.22 1.77
CA TRP A 24 -3.82 1.31 0.74
C TRP A 24 -4.16 1.76 -0.69
N VAL A 25 -5.37 2.28 -0.92
CA VAL A 25 -5.73 2.86 -2.23
C VAL A 25 -4.85 4.08 -2.54
N LEU A 26 -4.59 4.94 -1.56
CA LEU A 26 -3.67 6.07 -1.70
C LEU A 26 -2.25 5.62 -2.04
N VAL A 27 -1.74 4.60 -1.36
CA VAL A 27 -0.44 3.99 -1.68
C VAL A 27 -0.41 3.47 -3.11
N SER A 28 -1.47 2.80 -3.55
CA SER A 28 -1.58 2.28 -4.92
C SER A 28 -1.55 3.39 -5.97
N ILE A 29 -2.26 4.49 -5.73
CA ILE A 29 -2.24 5.67 -6.61
C ILE A 29 -0.86 6.33 -6.60
N ALA A 30 -0.25 6.51 -5.43
CA ALA A 30 1.07 7.12 -5.30
C ALA A 30 2.15 6.28 -6.01
N SER A 31 2.13 4.96 -5.85
CA SER A 31 3.02 4.04 -6.59
C SER A 31 2.81 4.13 -8.09
N LEU A 32 1.57 4.28 -8.57
CA LEU A 32 1.27 4.46 -9.99
C LEU A 32 1.83 5.79 -10.52
N VAL A 33 1.64 6.89 -9.78
CA VAL A 33 2.17 8.21 -10.16
C VAL A 33 3.70 8.18 -10.21
N ALA A 34 4.35 7.58 -9.20
CA ALA A 34 5.80 7.41 -9.20
C ALA A 34 6.28 6.49 -10.33
N LEU A 35 5.50 5.46 -10.69
CA LEU A 35 5.82 4.59 -11.82
C LEU A 35 5.76 5.36 -13.15
N ILE A 36 4.75 6.21 -13.33
CA ILE A 36 4.65 7.09 -14.51
C ILE A 36 5.83 8.07 -14.55
N ASP A 37 6.24 8.62 -13.39
CA ASP A 37 7.39 9.52 -13.30
C ASP A 37 8.69 8.83 -13.75
N VAL A 38 8.89 7.57 -13.34
CA VAL A 38 10.03 6.75 -13.80
C VAL A 38 9.93 6.45 -15.30
N LEU A 39 8.74 6.08 -15.81
CA LEU A 39 8.54 5.75 -17.23
C LEU A 39 8.67 6.95 -18.16
N ALA A 40 8.27 8.14 -17.71
CA ALA A 40 8.38 9.39 -18.45
C ALA A 40 9.75 10.08 -18.28
N ASP A 41 10.63 9.50 -17.44
CA ASP A 41 11.89 10.08 -16.97
C ASP A 41 11.74 11.51 -16.41
N THR A 42 10.57 11.82 -15.86
CA THR A 42 10.35 13.08 -15.16
C THR A 42 10.98 13.00 -13.76
N GLN A 43 11.33 14.14 -13.16
CA GLN A 43 11.97 14.22 -11.83
C GLN A 43 11.00 14.77 -10.77
N LEU A 44 9.72 14.40 -10.86
CA LEU A 44 8.70 14.92 -9.93
C LEU A 44 8.83 14.27 -8.55
N VAL A 45 9.26 13.01 -8.50
CA VAL A 45 9.31 12.21 -7.28
C VAL A 45 10.75 11.79 -6.98
N PRO A 46 11.29 12.08 -5.77
CA PRO A 46 12.66 11.72 -5.41
C PRO A 46 12.78 10.22 -5.07
N ILE A 47 12.84 9.37 -6.09
CA ILE A 47 12.92 7.91 -5.92
C ILE A 47 14.36 7.49 -5.63
N ARG A 48 14.55 6.69 -4.57
CA ARG A 48 15.88 6.26 -4.08
C ARG A 48 16.75 5.61 -5.14
N GLU A 49 16.16 4.75 -5.98
CA GLU A 49 16.90 3.93 -6.94
C GLU A 49 16.60 4.29 -8.41
N LYS A 50 16.39 5.58 -8.71
CA LYS A 50 16.13 6.01 -10.10
C LYS A 50 17.25 5.64 -11.07
N THR A 51 18.48 5.47 -10.60
CA THR A 51 19.64 5.04 -11.41
C THR A 51 19.53 3.61 -11.93
N ASP A 52 18.71 2.76 -11.31
CA ASP A 52 18.51 1.37 -11.70
C ASP A 52 17.05 1.14 -12.11
N PHE A 53 16.72 1.57 -13.33
CA PHE A 53 15.36 1.66 -13.87
C PHE A 53 14.54 0.37 -13.65
N GLY A 54 15.14 -0.79 -13.91
CA GLY A 54 14.45 -2.07 -13.74
C GLY A 54 14.06 -2.33 -12.28
N LYS A 55 14.94 -1.97 -11.34
CA LYS A 55 14.69 -2.14 -9.91
C LYS A 55 13.64 -1.17 -9.39
N ALA A 56 13.66 0.09 -9.84
CA ALA A 56 12.64 1.08 -9.52
C ALA A 56 11.23 0.65 -9.98
N VAL A 57 11.12 0.15 -11.23
CA VAL A 57 9.85 -0.35 -11.78
C VAL A 57 9.33 -1.53 -10.96
N VAL A 58 10.18 -2.50 -10.62
CA VAL A 58 9.80 -3.67 -9.81
C VAL A 58 9.33 -3.22 -8.43
N LEU A 59 10.09 -2.36 -7.73
CA LEU A 59 9.72 -1.88 -6.39
C LEU A 59 8.37 -1.17 -6.41
N LEU A 60 8.15 -0.27 -7.37
CA LEU A 60 6.89 0.48 -7.49
C LEU A 60 5.70 -0.42 -7.84
N PHE A 61 5.90 -1.41 -8.70
CA PHE A 61 4.84 -2.35 -9.07
C PHE A 61 4.46 -3.29 -7.90
N PHE A 62 5.44 -3.72 -7.09
CA PHE A 62 5.21 -4.63 -5.96
C PHE A 62 4.86 -3.91 -4.65
N THR A 63 5.00 -2.59 -4.56
CA THR A 63 4.65 -1.84 -3.35
C THR A 63 3.15 -1.95 -2.97
N PRO A 64 2.19 -1.83 -3.90
CA PRO A 64 0.78 -2.03 -3.58
C PRO A 64 0.44 -3.42 -3.03
N PRO A 65 0.85 -4.55 -3.64
CA PRO A 65 0.57 -5.87 -3.07
C PRO A 65 1.33 -6.12 -1.75
N LEU A 66 2.56 -5.63 -1.59
CA LEU A 66 3.30 -5.75 -0.33
C LEU A 66 2.62 -4.98 0.81
N SER A 67 2.22 -3.74 0.56
CA SER A 67 1.52 -2.91 1.54
C SER A 67 0.13 -3.47 1.90
N PHE A 68 -0.56 -4.12 0.95
CA PHE A 68 -1.77 -4.89 1.24
C PHE A 68 -1.49 -6.05 2.20
N LEU A 69 -0.46 -6.83 1.92
CA LEU A 69 -0.10 -8.01 2.72
C LEU A 69 0.28 -7.62 4.15
N VAL A 70 1.05 -6.54 4.33
CA VAL A 70 1.35 -5.97 5.66
C VAL A 70 0.07 -5.58 6.39
N THR A 71 -0.85 -4.90 5.70
CA THR A 71 -2.12 -4.46 6.30
C THR A 71 -3.01 -5.64 6.70
N ALA A 72 -3.08 -6.68 5.85
CA ALA A 72 -3.81 -7.91 6.13
C ALA A 72 -3.22 -8.68 7.32
N MET A 73 -1.89 -8.81 7.39
CA MET A 73 -1.20 -9.48 8.51
C MET A 73 -1.40 -8.72 9.83
N LEU A 74 -1.27 -7.39 9.83
CA LEU A 74 -1.52 -6.57 11.02
C LEU A 74 -2.96 -6.66 11.50
N ARG A 75 -3.92 -6.86 10.58
CA ARG A 75 -5.33 -7.04 10.92
C ARG A 75 -5.60 -8.40 11.58
N GLN A 76 -4.88 -9.45 11.19
CA GLN A 76 -4.94 -10.76 11.86
C GLN A 76 -4.30 -10.74 13.26
N LEU A 77 -3.23 -9.95 13.43
CA LEU A 77 -2.54 -9.81 14.73
C LEU A 77 -3.30 -8.94 15.73
N SER A 78 -4.10 -7.99 15.27
CA SER A 78 -4.79 -7.03 16.13
C SER A 78 -6.25 -7.41 16.38
N SER A 79 -6.49 -8.18 17.43
CA SER A 79 -7.85 -8.55 17.88
C SER A 79 -8.64 -7.42 18.55
N SER A 80 -8.03 -6.23 18.74
CA SER A 80 -8.63 -5.09 19.47
C SER A 80 -9.07 -3.96 18.53
N GLN A 81 -10.35 -3.57 18.66
CA GLN A 81 -11.19 -3.05 17.59
C GLN A 81 -11.14 -1.54 17.28
N ALA A 82 -10.29 -0.70 17.86
CA ALA A 82 -10.36 0.75 17.56
C ALA A 82 -9.02 1.50 17.46
N SER A 83 -8.00 1.17 18.26
CA SER A 83 -6.69 1.84 18.16
C SER A 83 -5.81 1.30 17.01
N SER A 84 -6.22 0.21 16.36
CA SER A 84 -5.37 -0.54 15.42
C SER A 84 -5.49 -0.13 13.95
N ALA A 85 -6.57 0.52 13.53
CA ALA A 85 -6.77 0.87 12.11
C ALA A 85 -5.83 2.00 11.65
N TRP A 86 -5.60 3.01 12.51
CA TRP A 86 -4.66 4.10 12.22
C TRP A 86 -3.22 3.62 12.20
N MET A 87 -2.82 2.72 13.12
CA MET A 87 -1.49 2.11 13.09
C MET A 87 -1.27 1.30 11.81
N ARG A 88 -2.30 0.58 11.33
CA ARG A 88 -2.28 -0.13 10.05
C ARG A 88 -2.12 0.81 8.86
N ALA A 89 -2.86 1.93 8.84
CA ALA A 89 -2.75 2.95 7.81
C ALA A 89 -1.34 3.59 7.78
N ILE A 90 -0.79 3.93 8.94
CA ILE A 90 0.57 4.48 9.06
C ILE A 90 1.61 3.44 8.60
N ALA A 91 1.46 2.17 8.98
CA ALA A 91 2.35 1.11 8.52
C ALA A 91 2.28 0.91 7.00
N CYS A 92 1.09 1.03 6.41
CA CYS A 92 0.87 0.96 4.97
C CYS A 92 1.60 2.10 4.22
N LEU A 93 1.47 3.35 4.71
CA LEU A 93 2.18 4.50 4.17
C LEU A 93 3.70 4.43 4.42
N GLY A 94 4.10 3.94 5.59
CA GLY A 94 5.51 3.70 5.93
C GLY A 94 6.16 2.68 5.01
N ALA A 95 5.44 1.62 4.62
CA ALA A 95 5.94 0.65 3.65
C ALA A 95 6.22 1.31 2.28
N LEU A 96 5.33 2.19 1.79
CA LEU A 96 5.57 2.95 0.56
C LEU A 96 6.85 3.78 0.66
N LEU A 97 7.03 4.52 1.76
CA LEU A 97 8.19 5.36 1.98
C LEU A 97 9.47 4.54 2.06
N VAL A 98 9.55 3.56 2.95
CA VAL A 98 10.76 2.75 3.18
C VAL A 98 11.20 1.97 1.94
N ILE A 99 10.25 1.52 1.12
CA ILE A 99 10.55 0.71 -0.07
C ILE A 99 11.03 1.59 -1.24
N ASN A 100 10.51 2.81 -1.41
CA ASN A 100 10.70 3.60 -2.63
C ASN A 100 11.52 4.90 -2.44
N PHE A 101 11.68 5.38 -1.20
CA PHE A 101 12.33 6.65 -0.85
C PHE A 101 13.43 6.43 0.20
#